data_AF-A0A3B8XWP4-F1
#
_entry.id   AF-A0A3B8XWP4-F1
#
_cell.length_a   1.000
_cell.length_b   1.000
_cell.length_c   1.000
_cell.angle_alpha   90.00
_cell.angle_beta   90.00
_cell.angle_gamma   90.00
#
_symmetry.space_group_name_H-M   'P 1'
#
loop_
_entity.id
_entity.type
_entity.pdbx_description
1 polymer ?
#
loop_
_entity_poly.entity_id
_entity_poly.type
_entity_poly.pdbx_seq_one_letter_code
_entity_poly.pdbx_strand_id
1 'polypeptide(L)' 'MPFTIIRPTPGPTTKERIEELLLNNPEGLTVKVLSDRLNRPISMVQHCLKYLKAVRLVDTRKSPETQQLIYLKRQAID' A
#
# COMPACT_ATOMS: atom_id res chain seq x y z
N MET A 1 34.32 -25.29 14.64
CA MET A 1 32.93 -25.01 15.08
C MET A 1 32.12 -24.67 13.83
N PRO A 2 31.06 -25.42 13.50
CA PRO A 2 30.20 -25.08 12.37
C PRO A 2 29.25 -23.94 12.74
N PHE A 3 29.04 -23.00 11.81
CA PHE A 3 28.04 -21.94 11.92
C PHE A 3 26.94 -22.18 10.88
N THR A 4 25.70 -22.00 11.30
CA THR A 4 24.53 -22.12 10.42
C THR A 4 24.17 -20.74 9.89
N ILE A 5 24.20 -20.58 8.56
CA ILE A 5 23.74 -19.35 7.90
C ILE A 5 22.21 -19.37 7.89
N ILE A 6 21.58 -18.60 8.77
CA ILE A 6 20.14 -18.32 8.71
C ILE A 6 19.86 -17.34 7.58
N ARG A 7 19.07 -17.78 6.61
CA ARG A 7 18.57 -16.91 5.55
C ARG A 7 17.35 -16.16 6.08
N PRO A 8 17.28 -14.83 5.99
CA PRO A 8 16.07 -14.10 6.35
C PRO A 8 14.94 -14.56 5.42
N THR A 9 13.86 -15.05 6.00
CA THR A 9 12.62 -15.28 5.26
C THR A 9 12.13 -13.91 4.78
N PRO A 10 11.99 -13.66 3.46
CA PRO A 10 11.48 -12.38 2.99
C PRO A 10 10.06 -12.21 3.52
N GLY A 11 9.86 -11.23 4.40
CA GLY A 11 8.52 -10.82 4.80
C GLY A 11 7.81 -10.11 3.65
N PRO A 12 6.46 -9.99 3.72
CA PRO A 12 5.72 -9.24 2.71
C PRO A 12 6.24 -7.80 2.66
N THR A 13 6.51 -7.35 1.45
CA THR A 13 6.95 -6.00 1.15
C THR A 13 5.86 -4.99 1.51
N THR A 14 6.25 -3.74 1.71
CA THR A 14 5.28 -2.67 1.98
C THR A 14 4.29 -2.48 0.83
N LYS A 15 4.68 -2.80 -0.42
CA LYS A 15 3.78 -2.75 -1.59
C LYS A 15 2.68 -3.81 -1.46
N GLU A 16 3.07 -5.06 -1.20
CA GLU A 16 2.13 -6.18 -1.03
C GLU A 16 1.17 -5.91 0.14
N ARG A 17 1.67 -5.41 1.28
CA ARG A 17 0.79 -5.03 2.40
C ARG A 17 -0.16 -3.89 2.07
N ILE A 18 0.25 -2.91 1.25
CA ILE A 18 -0.66 -1.85 0.77
C ILE A 18 -1.75 -2.47 -0.10
N GLU A 19 -1.41 -3.40 -0.99
CA GLU A 19 -2.38 -4.07 -1.86
C GLU A 19 -3.37 -4.92 -1.06
N GLU A 20 -2.91 -5.69 -0.08
CA GLU A 20 -3.77 -6.44 0.84
C GLU A 20 -4.72 -5.50 1.62
N LEU A 21 -4.21 -4.38 2.13
CA LEU A 21 -5.05 -3.41 2.82
C LEU A 21 -6.11 -2.81 1.90
N LEU A 22 -5.77 -2.48 0.66
CA LEU A 22 -6.72 -1.95 -0.31
C LEU A 22 -7.71 -3.02 -0.80
N LEU A 23 -7.31 -4.30 -0.85
CA LEU A 23 -8.20 -5.41 -1.15
C LEU A 23 -9.26 -5.61 -0.05
N ASN A 24 -8.84 -5.49 1.21
CA ASN A 24 -9.71 -5.65 2.37
C ASN A 24 -10.60 -4.41 2.65
N ASN A 25 -10.38 -3.27 1.98
CA ASN A 25 -11.10 -2.02 2.21
C ASN A 25 -11.54 -1.44 0.85
N PRO A 26 -12.62 -1.96 0.24
CA PRO A 26 -13.09 -1.56 -1.10
C PRO A 26 -13.53 -0.09 -1.18
N GLU A 27 -13.85 0.55 -0.06
CA GLU A 27 -14.13 1.98 0.06
C GLU A 27 -12.89 2.86 -0.19
N GLY A 28 -11.69 2.27 -0.13
CA GLY A 28 -10.42 2.96 -0.31
C GLY A 28 -9.90 3.63 0.96
N LEU A 29 -8.59 3.88 0.99
CA LEU A 29 -7.89 4.39 2.17
C LEU A 29 -7.09 5.65 1.84
N THR A 30 -7.00 6.56 2.81
CA THR A 30 -6.12 7.72 2.70
C THR A 30 -4.69 7.34 3.08
N VAL A 31 -3.71 8.15 2.66
CA VAL A 31 -2.30 7.93 3.00
C VAL A 31 -2.07 7.88 4.51
N LYS A 32 -2.81 8.68 5.29
CA LYS A 32 -2.70 8.68 6.75
C LYS A 32 -3.10 7.32 7.33
N VAL A 33 -4.29 6.84 6.96
CA VAL A 33 -4.78 5.54 7.44
C VAL A 33 -3.86 4.39 7.01
N LEU A 34 -3.32 4.44 5.78
CA LEU A 34 -2.32 3.47 5.33
C LEU A 34 -1.03 3.53 6.16
N SER A 35 -0.53 4.74 6.46
CA SER A 35 0.64 4.98 7.30
C SER A 35 0.46 4.39 8.71
N ASP A 36 -0.69 4.65 9.32
CA ASP A 36 -1.03 4.16 10.66
C ASP A 36 -1.16 2.63 10.68
N ARG A 37 -1.91 2.04 9.73
CA ARG A 37 -2.10 0.57 9.68
C ARG A 37 -0.83 -0.20 9.36
N LEU A 38 0.04 0.36 8.50
CA LEU A 38 1.30 -0.27 8.15
C LEU A 38 2.39 -0.03 9.19
N ASN A 39 2.18 0.91 10.11
CA ASN A 39 3.21 1.46 10.98
C ASN A 39 4.47 1.85 10.17
N ARG A 40 4.26 2.69 9.15
CA ARG A 40 5.30 3.16 8.21
C ARG A 40 5.17 4.64 7.97
N PRO A 41 6.28 5.37 7.77
CA PRO A 41 6.23 6.81 7.54
C PRO A 41 5.48 7.16 6.25
N ILE A 42 4.74 8.27 6.29
CA ILE A 42 3.92 8.76 5.17
C ILE A 42 4.73 8.84 3.86
N SER A 43 5.97 9.33 3.92
CA SER A 43 6.84 9.47 2.74
C SER A 43 7.11 8.14 2.03
N MET A 44 7.33 7.06 2.79
CA MET A 44 7.51 5.72 2.25
C MET A 44 6.23 5.20 1.60
N VAL A 45 5.09 5.39 2.27
CA VAL A 45 3.78 4.99 1.73
C VAL A 45 3.47 5.75 0.44
N GLN A 46 3.71 7.06 0.40
CA GLN A 46 3.56 7.88 -0.81
C GLN A 46 4.45 7.40 -1.95
N HIS A 47 5.70 7.04 -1.66
CA HIS A 47 6.61 6.49 -2.66
C HIS A 47 6.07 5.17 -3.24
N CYS A 48 5.60 4.26 -2.39
CA CYS A 48 4.97 3.01 -2.81
C CYS A 48 3.69 3.25 -3.62
N LEU A 49 2.81 4.16 -3.18
CA LEU A 49 1.57 4.49 -3.88
C LEU A 49 1.82 5.13 -5.24
N LYS A 50 2.85 5.98 -5.38
CA LYS A 50 3.26 6.55 -6.66
C LYS A 50 3.67 5.45 -7.65
N TYR A 51 4.44 4.47 -7.17
CA TYR A 51 4.79 3.29 -7.97
C TYR A 51 3.55 2.48 -8.36
N LEU A 52 2.70 2.12 -7.39
CA LEU A 52 1.48 1.33 -7.61
C LEU A 52 0.51 2.03 -8.59
N LYS A 53 0.43 3.36 -8.55
CA LYS A 53 -0.33 4.16 -9.51
C LYS A 53 0.29 4.12 -10.90
N ALA A 54 1.62 4.19 -11.01
CA ALA A 54 2.32 4.11 -12.30
C ALA A 54 2.10 2.75 -12.99
N VAL A 55 2.09 1.66 -12.23
CA VAL A 55 1.76 0.31 -12.72
C VAL A 55 0.25 0.04 -12.81
N ARG A 56 -0.59 1.07 -12.59
CA ARG A 56 -2.07 1.00 -12.67
C ARG A 56 -2.69 -0.07 -11.76
N LEU A 57 -2.09 -0.38 -10.62
CA LEU A 57 -2.66 -1.32 -9.65
C LEU A 57 -3.65 -0.65 -8.69
N VAL A 58 -3.53 0.67 -8.52
CA VAL A 58 -4.38 1.49 -7.66
C VAL A 58 -4.90 2.72 -8.41
N ASP A 59 -6.14 3.10 -8.11
CA ASP A 59 -6.75 4.34 -8.57
C ASP A 59 -6.79 5.37 -7.44
N THR A 60 -6.88 6.65 -7.82
CA THR A 60 -6.95 7.76 -6.87
C THR A 60 -8.23 8.55 -7.07
N ARG A 61 -9.04 8.69 -6.03
CA ARG A 61 -10.19 9.60 -5.98
C ARG A 61 -9.89 10.75 -5.03
N LYS A 62 -10.44 11.93 -5.30
CA LYS A 62 -10.37 13.06 -4.37
C LYS A 62 -11.68 13.10 -3.59
N SER A 63 -11.60 13.10 -2.27
CA SER A 63 -12.77 13.30 -1.42
C SER A 63 -13.34 14.71 -1.65
N PRO A 64 -14.64 14.87 -1.92
CA PRO A 64 -15.26 16.18 -2.11
C PRO A 64 -15.28 17.01 -0.83
N GLU A 65 -15.35 16.36 0.35
CA GLU A 65 -15.46 17.02 1.65
C GLU A 65 -14.11 17.47 2.21
N THR A 66 -13.11 16.58 2.15
CA THR A 66 -11.82 16.81 2.82
C THR A 66 -10.71 17.21 1.86
N GLN A 67 -10.97 17.18 0.55
CA GLN A 67 -9.99 17.33 -0.52
C GLN A 67 -8.83 16.33 -0.49
N GLN A 68 -8.89 15.30 0.37
CA GLN A 68 -7.85 14.29 0.50
C GLN A 68 -7.91 13.28 -0.63
N LEU A 69 -6.74 12.72 -0.98
CA LEU A 69 -6.65 11.61 -1.94
C LEU A 69 -6.96 10.29 -1.23
N ILE A 70 -7.98 9.61 -1.74
CA ILE A 70 -8.38 8.26 -1.38
C ILE A 70 -7.82 7.32 -2.44
N TYR A 71 -7.05 6.32 -2.00
CA TYR A 71 -6.47 5.31 -2.86
C TYR A 71 -7.36 4.07 -2.83
N LEU A 72 -7.67 3.54 -4.01
CA LEU A 72 -8.55 2.39 -4.19
C LEU A 72 -7.79 1.32 -4.96
N LYS A 73 -8.09 0.05 -4.71
CA LYS A 73 -7.60 -1.02 -5.59
C LYS A 73 -8.27 -0.87 -6.96
N ARG A 74 -7.48 -0.83 -8.03
CA ARG A 74 -8.03 -0.93 -9.38
C ARG A 74 -8.54 -2.35 -9.57
N GLN A 75 -9.84 -2.50 -9.82
CA GLN A 75 -10.42 -3.77 -10.24
C GLN A 75 -10.06 -4.00 -11.71
N ALA A 76 -9.35 -5.11 -11.98
CA ALA A 76 -9.21 -5.59 -13.35
C ALA A 76 -10.61 -6.07 -13.78
N ILE A 77 -11.11 -5.49 -14.86
CA ILE A 77 -12.24 -6.04 -15.59
C ILE A 77 -11.64 -7.18 -16.41
N ASP A 78 -11.94 -8.42 -16.02
CA ASP A 78 -11.65 -9.62 -16.81
C ASP A 78 -12.62 -9.68 -18.01
#